data_AF-A0A0Q7AFY9-F1
#
_entry.id   AF-A0A0Q7AFY9-F1
#
_cell.length_a   1.000
_cell.length_b   1.000
_cell.length_c   1.000
_cell.angle_alpha   90.00
_cell.angle_beta   90.00
_cell.angle_gamma   90.00
#
_symmetry.space_group_name_H-M   'P 1'
#
loop_
_entity.id
_entity.type
_entity.pdbx_description
1 polymer ?
#
loop_
_entity_poly.entity_id
_entity_poly.type
_entity_poly.pdbx_seq_one_letter_code
_entity_poly.pdbx_strand_id
1 'polypeptide(L)' 'MTPEAKDRAFIDATEEVELNDWSNRFGVTKQQLRTAMAAVGGRATDVEAYLASHITMTT' A
#
# COMPACT_ATOMS: atom_id res chain seq x y z
N MET A 1 -14.69 10.36 9.04
CA MET A 1 -14.21 9.88 7.73
C MET A 1 -13.74 11.10 6.97
N THR A 2 -12.42 11.36 6.94
CA THR A 2 -11.87 12.50 6.19
C THR A 2 -12.08 12.28 4.68
N PRO A 3 -12.24 13.34 3.88
CA PRO A 3 -12.43 13.24 2.42
C PRO A 3 -11.32 12.45 1.72
N GLU A 4 -10.13 12.42 2.31
CA GLU A 4 -8.90 11.85 1.77
C GLU A 4 -8.96 10.33 1.54
N ALA A 5 -9.74 9.59 2.35
CA ALA A 5 -9.86 8.14 2.19
C ALA A 5 -10.65 7.73 0.93
N LYS A 6 -11.46 8.63 0.36
CA LYS A 6 -12.32 8.34 -0.81
C LYS A 6 -11.63 8.59 -2.15
N ASP A 7 -10.57 9.39 -2.20
CA ASP A 7 -9.95 9.81 -3.47
C ASP A 7 -8.60 9.14 -3.78
N ARG A 8 -8.04 8.33 -2.87
CA ARG A 8 -6.74 7.69 -3.11
C ARG A 8 -6.88 6.35 -3.83
N ALA A 9 -7.14 6.41 -5.14
CA ALA A 9 -7.19 5.24 -6.01
C ALA A 9 -5.80 4.63 -6.29
N PHE A 10 -4.75 5.44 -6.23
CA PHE A 10 -3.37 5.05 -6.52
C PHE A 10 -2.42 5.44 -5.37
N ILE A 11 -1.31 4.72 -5.31
CA ILE A 11 -0.17 4.93 -4.42
C ILE A 11 0.95 5.54 -5.25
N ASP A 12 1.39 6.76 -4.94
CA ASP A 12 2.62 7.34 -5.48
C ASP A 12 3.85 6.89 -4.68
N ALA A 13 4.76 6.16 -5.32
CA ALA A 13 6.00 5.71 -4.69
C ALA A 13 7.14 6.75 -4.73
N THR A 14 6.94 7.89 -5.40
CA THR A 14 7.92 8.99 -5.48
C THR A 14 7.89 9.86 -4.24
N GLU A 15 6.75 9.92 -3.55
CA GLU A 15 6.61 10.65 -2.29
C GLU A 15 6.85 9.73 -1.08
N GLU A 16 7.84 10.07 -0.26
CA GLU A 16 8.14 9.29 0.95
C GLU A 16 7.03 9.36 1.99
N VAL A 17 6.33 10.49 2.08
CA VAL A 17 5.17 10.68 2.96
C VAL A 17 4.04 9.74 2.56
N GLU A 18 3.77 9.61 1.26
CA GLU A 18 2.74 8.71 0.74
C GLU A 18 3.06 7.25 1.08
N LEU A 19 4.31 6.83 0.92
CA LEU A 19 4.72 5.48 1.28
C LEU A 19 4.62 5.20 2.78
N ASN A 20 4.94 6.17 3.64
CA ASN A 20 4.74 6.06 5.09
C ASN A 20 3.25 5.84 5.42
N ASP A 21 2.37 6.66 4.85
CA ASP A 21 0.92 6.58 5.08
C ASP A 21 0.37 5.22 4.68
N TRP A 22 0.68 4.76 3.47
CA TRP A 22 0.18 3.48 2.98
C TRP A 22 0.79 2.29 3.70
N SER A 23 2.09 2.35 4.05
CA SER A 23 2.72 1.27 4.81
C SER A 23 2.08 1.13 6.20
N ASN A 24 1.76 2.25 6.85
CA ASN A 24 1.07 2.26 8.12
C ASN A 24 -0.38 1.77 7.98
N ARG A 25 -1.10 2.20 6.94
CA ARG A 25 -2.48 1.78 6.67
C ARG A 25 -2.60 0.28 6.45
N PHE A 26 -1.66 -0.32 5.72
CA PHE A 26 -1.67 -1.76 5.43
C PHE A 26 -0.96 -2.59 6.51
N GLY A 27 -0.29 -1.97 7.48
CA GLY A 27 0.47 -2.68 8.51
C GLY A 27 1.68 -3.44 7.96
N VAL A 28 2.33 -2.90 6.92
CA VAL A 28 3.48 -3.52 6.27
C VAL A 28 4.68 -2.58 6.26
N THR A 29 5.87 -3.10 5.98
CA THR A 29 7.06 -2.26 5.76
C THR A 29 6.98 -1.54 4.41
N LYS A 30 7.67 -0.39 4.27
CA LYS A 30 7.82 0.29 2.97
C LYS A 30 8.40 -0.62 1.88
N GLN A 31 9.28 -1.55 2.26
CA GLN A 31 9.88 -2.50 1.32
C GLN A 31 8.82 -3.46 0.78
N GLN A 32 8.01 -4.05 1.65
CA GLN A 32 6.88 -4.91 1.28
C GLN A 32 5.87 -4.17 0.40
N LEU A 33 5.56 -2.91 0.73
CA LEU A 33 4.71 -2.06 -0.10
C LEU A 33 5.27 -1.87 -1.50
N ARG A 34 6.56 -1.53 -1.64
CA ARG A 34 7.22 -1.40 -2.96
C ARG A 34 7.24 -2.72 -3.72
N THR A 35 7.46 -3.84 -3.06
CA THR A 35 7.40 -5.17 -3.68
C THR A 35 6.01 -5.46 -4.24
N ALA A 36 4.95 -5.16 -3.48
CA ALA A 36 3.58 -5.31 -3.97
C ALA A 36 3.30 -4.38 -5.17
N MET A 37 3.66 -3.10 -5.07
CA MET A 37 3.51 -2.16 -6.19
C MET A 37 4.26 -2.59 -7.45
N ALA A 38 5.44 -3.21 -7.31
CA ALA A 38 6.18 -3.76 -8.44
C ALA A 38 5.48 -4.99 -9.06
N ALA A 39 4.71 -5.74 -8.29
CA ALA A 39 3.99 -6.92 -8.77
C ALA A 39 2.66 -6.59 -9.46
N VAL A 40 1.90 -5.61 -8.94
CA VAL A 40 0.51 -5.35 -9.38
C VAL A 40 0.24 -3.91 -9.81
N GLY A 41 1.24 -3.04 -9.78
CA GLY A 41 1.10 -1.61 -10.06
C GLY A 41 0.65 -0.80 -8.84
N GLY A 42 0.43 0.50 -9.05
CA GLY A 42 0.14 1.44 -7.96
C GLY A 42 -1.31 1.50 -7.49
N ARG A 43 -2.23 0.67 -8.01
CA ARG A 43 -3.63 0.70 -7.55
C ARG A 43 -3.74 0.18 -6.13
N ALA A 44 -4.28 0.99 -5.24
CA ALA A 44 -4.33 0.67 -3.81
C ALA A 44 -5.06 -0.65 -3.51
N THR A 45 -6.16 -0.92 -4.22
CA THR A 45 -6.94 -2.16 -4.09
C THR A 45 -6.17 -3.41 -4.51
N ASP A 46 -5.39 -3.30 -5.58
CA ASP A 46 -4.63 -4.43 -6.12
C ASP A 46 -3.44 -4.73 -5.21
N VAL A 47 -2.80 -3.66 -4.71
CA VAL A 47 -1.72 -3.74 -3.73
C VAL A 47 -2.20 -4.39 -2.42
N GLU A 48 -3.35 -3.96 -1.89
CA GLU A 48 -3.95 -4.56 -0.69
C GLU A 48 -4.23 -6.06 -0.89
N ALA A 49 -4.81 -6.44 -2.03
CA ALA A 49 -5.09 -7.84 -2.36
C ALA A 49 -3.80 -8.68 -2.48
N TYR A 50 -2.74 -8.12 -3.08
CA TYR A 50 -1.44 -8.79 -3.15
C TYR A 50 -0.85 -8.99 -1.77
N LEU A 51 -0.84 -7.95 -0.93
CA LEU A 51 -0.30 -8.00 0.43
C LEU A 51 -1.04 -9.06 1.27
N ALA A 52 -2.37 -9.10 1.21
CA ALA A 52 -3.18 -10.07 1.95
C ALA A 52 -2.94 -11.53 1.55
N SER A 53 -2.50 -11.78 0.30
CA SER A 53 -2.29 -13.13 -0.24
C SER A 53 -0.84 -13.60 -0.20
N HIS A 54 0.14 -12.69 -0.16
CA HIS A 54 1.56 -13.00 -0.31
C HIS A 54 2.41 -12.63 0.91
N ILE A 55 1.87 -11.80 1.79
CA ILE A 55 2.53 -11.43 3.03
C ILE A 55 1.70 -12.03 4.15
N THR A 56 2.13 -13.20 4.60
CA THR A 56 1.64 -13.77 5.86
C THR A 56 1.82 -12.70 6.94
N MET A 57 0.72 -12.16 7.46
CA MET A 57 0.72 -11.25 8.60
C MET A 57 1.34 -12.01 9.77
N THR A 58 2.65 -11.88 9.94
CA THR A 58 3.37 -12.40 11.11
C THR A 58 2.79 -11.70 12.32
N THR A 59 2.02 -12.48 13.08
CA THR A 59 1.30 -12.13 14.31
C THR A 59 2.28 -11.77 15.42
#